data_AF-A0A9P9YM04-F1
#
_entry.id   AF-A0A9P9YM04-F1
#
_cell.length_a   1.000
_cell.length_b   1.000
_cell.length_c   1.000
_cell.angle_alpha   90.00
_cell.angle_beta   90.00
_cell.angle_gamma   90.00
#
_symmetry.space_group_name_H-M   'P 1'
#
loop_
_entity.id
_entity.type
_entity.pdbx_description
1 polymer ?
#
loop_
_entity_poly.entity_id
_entity_poly.type
_entity_poly.pdbx_seq_one_letter_code
_entity_poly.pdbx_strand_id
1 'polypeptide(L)'
;MADSLGVKIFQADIIYHLFDKFTAYREELKAKKREEFRSVAVFPCKLRILPQFIFNSRDPIVMGVMVENGIVKVGTPICVPSKE
;
A
#
# COMPACT_ATOMS: atom_id res chain seq x y z
N MET A 1 -28.66 18.14 -7.28
CA MET A 1 -28.87 16.83 -6.63
C MET A 1 -27.74 15.85 -6.96
N ALA A 2 -27.37 15.66 -8.24
CA ALA A 2 -26.25 14.78 -8.61
C ALA A 2 -24.89 15.24 -8.04
N ASP A 3 -24.57 16.55 -8.14
CA ASP A 3 -23.32 17.11 -7.59
C ASP A 3 -23.23 16.98 -6.08
N SER A 4 -24.36 17.12 -5.39
CA SER A 4 -24.46 17.00 -3.93
C SER A 4 -24.24 15.57 -3.41
N LEU A 5 -24.43 14.57 -4.28
CA LEU A 5 -24.29 13.14 -3.97
C LEU A 5 -22.95 12.56 -4.48
N GLY A 6 -22.10 13.38 -5.09
CA GLY A 6 -20.83 12.91 -5.68
C GLY A 6 -21.01 11.99 -6.90
N VAL A 7 -22.16 12.06 -7.57
CA VAL A 7 -22.47 11.23 -8.73
C VAL A 7 -21.98 11.91 -10.00
N LYS A 8 -21.01 11.29 -10.69
CA LYS A 8 -20.47 11.81 -11.96
C LYS A 8 -21.28 11.26 -13.14
N ILE A 9 -21.84 12.16 -13.95
CA ILE A 9 -22.65 11.83 -15.13
C ILE A 9 -21.79 11.95 -16.39
N PHE A 10 -21.85 10.94 -17.27
CA PHE A 10 -21.14 10.94 -18.56
C PHE A 10 -22.13 11.17 -19.69
N GLN A 11 -21.84 12.13 -20.57
CA GLN A 11 -22.61 12.40 -21.78
C GLN A 11 -21.69 12.36 -23.01
N ALA A 12 -22.14 11.67 -24.05
CA ALA A 12 -21.52 11.63 -25.37
C ALA A 12 -22.54 11.15 -26.41
N ASP A 13 -22.39 11.59 -27.66
CA ASP A 13 -23.31 11.27 -28.76
C ASP A 13 -23.04 9.88 -29.38
N ILE A 14 -21.90 9.26 -29.05
CA ILE A 14 -21.46 7.96 -29.58
C ILE A 14 -21.13 7.03 -28.41
N ILE A 15 -21.68 5.81 -28.46
CA ILE A 15 -21.62 4.83 -27.36
C ILE A 15 -20.18 4.45 -26.94
N TYR A 16 -19.23 4.35 -27.87
CA TYR A 16 -17.84 3.99 -27.56
C TYR A 16 -17.14 5.02 -26.66
N HIS A 17 -17.44 6.31 -26.86
CA HIS A 17 -16.89 7.36 -26.00
C HIS A 17 -17.44 7.33 -24.58
N LEU A 18 -18.66 6.82 -24.37
CA LEU A 18 -19.17 6.59 -23.01
C LEU A 18 -18.37 5.49 -22.32
N PHE A 19 -18.05 4.42 -23.03
CA PHE A 19 -17.30 3.28 -22.48
C PHE A 19 -15.86 3.68 -22.11
N ASP A 20 -15.18 4.42 -22.98
CA ASP A 20 -13.83 4.91 -22.72
C ASP A 20 -13.79 5.88 -21.53
N LYS A 21 -14.69 6.86 -21.50
CA LYS A 21 -14.79 7.84 -20.39
C LYS A 21 -15.08 7.15 -19.05
N PHE A 22 -15.97 6.17 -19.05
CA PHE A 22 -16.29 5.39 -17.84
C PHE A 22 -15.09 4.55 -17.38
N THR A 23 -14.42 3.87 -18.31
CA THR A 23 -13.27 3.01 -17.99
C THR A 23 -12.11 3.84 -17.44
N ALA A 24 -11.79 4.98 -18.06
CA ALA A 24 -10.76 5.91 -17.58
C ALA A 24 -11.08 6.44 -16.18
N TYR A 25 -12.33 6.86 -15.92
CA TYR A 25 -12.74 7.32 -14.59
C TYR A 25 -12.62 6.22 -13.52
N ARG A 26 -12.98 4.99 -13.86
CA ARG A 26 -12.85 3.85 -12.94
C ARG A 26 -11.39 3.55 -12.61
N GLU A 27 -10.50 3.62 -13.59
CA GLU A 27 -9.06 3.44 -13.35
C GLU A 27 -8.48 4.55 -12.50
N GLU A 28 -8.84 5.82 -12.76
CA GLU A 28 -8.40 6.96 -11.96
C GLU A 28 -8.86 6.83 -10.50
N LEU A 29 -10.12 6.44 -10.26
CA LEU A 29 -10.63 6.17 -8.92
C LEU A 29 -9.89 5.04 -8.22
N LYS A 30 -9.59 3.95 -8.94
CA LYS A 30 -8.84 2.82 -8.39
C LYS A 30 -7.41 3.23 -8.04
N ALA A 31 -6.77 4.05 -8.88
CA ALA A 31 -5.45 4.59 -8.63
C ALA A 31 -5.43 5.51 -7.40
N LYS A 32 -6.37 6.45 -7.30
CA LYS A 32 -6.52 7.35 -6.13
C LYS A 32 -6.70 6.57 -4.84
N LYS A 33 -7.62 5.60 -4.81
CA LYS A 33 -7.79 4.72 -3.64
C LYS A 33 -6.49 3.98 -3.30
N ARG A 34 -5.80 3.42 -4.30
CA ARG A 34 -4.54 2.71 -4.06
C ARG A 34 -3.45 3.61 -3.47
N GLU A 35 -3.43 4.89 -3.85
CA GLU A 35 -2.52 5.89 -3.32
C GLU A 35 -2.89 6.31 -1.89
N GLU A 36 -4.17 6.55 -1.62
CA GLU A 36 -4.69 6.82 -0.27
C GLU A 36 -4.33 5.71 0.72
N PHE A 37 -4.48 4.44 0.31
CA PHE A 37 -4.14 3.29 1.15
C PHE A 37 -2.65 2.94 1.12
N ARG A 38 -1.82 3.63 0.34
CA ARG A 38 -0.38 3.29 0.20
C ARG A 38 0.41 3.55 1.47
N SER A 39 -0.02 4.52 2.28
CA SER A 39 0.56 4.88 3.57
C SER A 39 0.14 3.93 4.69
N VAL A 40 -1.05 3.34 4.61
CA VAL A 40 -1.59 2.41 5.61
C VAL A 40 -1.27 0.95 5.27
N ALA A 41 -1.04 0.63 3.99
CA ALA A 41 -0.82 -0.73 3.53
C ALA A 41 0.50 -1.31 4.09
N VAL A 42 0.36 -2.16 5.10
CA VAL A 42 1.43 -3.03 5.58
C VAL A 42 1.52 -4.24 4.66
N PHE A 43 2.66 -4.37 3.96
CA PHE A 43 2.93 -5.55 3.13
C PHE A 43 3.49 -6.67 4.01
N PRO A 44 3.12 -7.94 3.75
CA PRO A 44 3.68 -9.05 4.52
C PRO A 44 5.19 -9.13 4.30
N CYS A 45 5.94 -9.30 5.38
CA CYS A 45 7.37 -9.54 5.35
C CYS A 45 7.79 -10.55 6.41
N LYS A 46 8.82 -11.33 6.12
CA LYS A 46 9.50 -12.20 7.08
C LYS A 46 10.95 -11.79 7.16
N LEU A 47 11.40 -11.42 8.36
CA LEU A 47 12.73 -10.92 8.62
C LEU A 47 13.50 -11.92 9.49
N ARG A 48 14.78 -12.11 9.19
CA ARG A 48 15.72 -12.86 10.03
C ARG A 48 16.83 -11.93 10.48
N ILE A 49 17.04 -11.86 11.80
CA ILE A 49 18.12 -11.06 12.40
C ILE A 49 19.45 -11.77 12.15
N LEU A 50 20.48 -11.02 11.76
CA LEU A 50 21.84 -11.54 11.59
C LEU A 50 22.64 -11.28 12.87
N PRO A 51 22.97 -12.32 13.66
CA PRO A 51 23.59 -12.14 14.99
C PRO A 51 24.96 -11.45 14.95
N GLN A 52 25.68 -11.59 13.84
CA GLN A 52 27.02 -11.02 13.65
C GLN A 52 26.99 -9.51 13.33
N PHE A 53 25.82 -8.96 13.00
CA PHE A 53 25.66 -7.58 12.55
C PHE A 53 24.77 -6.78 13.52
N ILE A 54 25.12 -6.79 14.81
CA ILE A 54 24.45 -5.95 15.81
C ILE A 54 25.36 -4.75 16.09
N PHE A 55 24.94 -3.57 15.63
CA PHE A 55 25.72 -2.33 15.78
C PHE A 55 25.36 -1.59 17.06
N ASN A 56 24.06 -1.53 17.37
CA ASN A 56 23.57 -0.93 18.60
C ASN A 56 22.43 -1.77 19.18
N SER A 57 22.55 -2.11 20.46
CA SER A 57 21.64 -3.02 21.15
C SER A 57 20.50 -2.32 21.89
N ARG A 58 20.60 -1.01 22.18
CA ARG A 58 19.50 -0.20 22.76
C ARG A 58 19.53 1.24 22.26
N ASP A 59 18.34 1.80 22.07
CA ASP A 59 18.03 3.22 21.84
C ASP A 59 19.04 4.02 21.00
N PRO A 60 18.97 3.96 19.65
CA PRO A 60 18.09 3.12 18.83
C PRO A 60 18.71 1.74 18.55
N ILE A 61 17.87 0.71 18.46
CA ILE A 61 18.33 -0.62 18.06
C ILE A 61 18.73 -0.59 16.58
N VAL A 62 20.00 -0.88 16.29
CA VAL A 62 20.54 -0.93 14.93
C VAL A 62 21.18 -2.29 14.69
N MET A 63 20.56 -3.07 13.81
CA MET A 63 21.00 -4.43 13.48
C MET A 63 20.79 -4.73 12.00
N GLY A 64 21.66 -5.57 11.45
CA GLY A 64 21.49 -6.15 10.13
C GLY A 64 20.39 -7.21 10.14
N VAL A 65 19.46 -7.10 9.20
CA VAL A 65 18.39 -8.08 8.97
C VAL A 65 18.44 -8.58 7.53
N MET A 66 18.06 -9.83 7.33
CA MET A 66 17.84 -10.42 6.02
C MET A 66 16.34 -10.55 5.80
N VAL A 67 15.84 -10.05 4.67
CA VAL A 67 14.45 -10.24 4.26
C VAL A 67 14.33 -11.63 3.64
N GLU A 68 13.69 -12.57 4.34
CA GLU A 68 13.48 -13.92 3.82
C GLU A 68 12.33 -13.97 2.82
N ASN A 69 11.26 -13.24 3.10
CA ASN A 69 10.07 -13.21 2.26
C ASN A 69 9.39 -11.84 2.28
N GLY A 70 8.76 -11.47 1.18
CA GLY A 70 7.97 -10.25 1.07
C GLY A 70 8.81 -8.98 0.99
N ILE A 71 8.24 -7.86 1.42
CA ILE A 71 8.87 -6.53 1.29
C ILE A 71 8.66 -5.77 2.60
N VAL A 72 9.76 -5.35 3.23
CA VAL A 72 9.73 -4.44 4.38
C VAL A 72 9.81 -2.99 3.89
N LYS A 73 9.03 -2.10 4.50
CA LYS A 73 9.08 -0.65 4.24
C LYS A 73 9.27 0.10 5.55
N VAL A 74 9.71 1.35 5.44
CA VAL A 74 9.80 2.24 6.60
C VAL A 74 8.41 2.40 7.22
N GLY A 75 8.32 2.26 8.55
CA GLY A 75 7.05 2.31 9.29
C GLY A 75 6.28 0.99 9.33
N THR A 76 6.78 -0.09 8.71
CA THR A 76 6.16 -1.42 8.86
C THR A 76 6.27 -1.88 10.33
N PRO A 77 5.14 -2.14 11.02
CA PRO A 77 5.17 -2.68 12.37
C PRO A 77 5.72 -4.11 12.35
N ILE A 78 6.61 -4.44 13.28
CA ILE A 78 7.23 -5.77 13.40
C ILE A 78 6.65 -6.46 14.64
N CYS A 79 6.34 -7.74 14.50
CA CYS A 79 5.87 -8.58 15.60
C CYS A 79 6.91 -9.64 15.96
N VAL A 80 6.99 -9.98 17.24
CA VAL A 80 7.75 -11.16 17.69
C VAL A 80 6.90 -12.41 17.48
N PRO A 81 7.48 -13.51 16.95
CA PRO A 81 6.78 -14.78 16.94
C PRO A 81 6.55 -15.23 18.39
N SER A 82 5.35 -15.70 18.70
CA SER A 82 5.05 -16.30 20.00
C SER A 82 6.00 -17.47 20.26
N LYS A 83 6.52 -17.59 21.49
CA LYS A 83 7.21 -18.80 21.92
C LYS A 83 6.18 -19.93 22.04
N GLU A 84 6.27 -20.92 21.17
CA GLU A 84 5.93 -22.31 21.54
C GLU A 84 7.11 -22.92 22.29
#